data_AF-A0A3S9F4J4-F1
#
_entry.id   AF-A0A3S9F4J4-F1
#
_cell.length_a   1.000
_cell.length_b   1.000
_cell.length_c   1.000
_cell.angle_alpha   90.00
_cell.angle_beta   90.00
_cell.angle_gamma   90.00
#
_symmetry.space_group_name_H-M   'P 1'
#
loop_
_entity.id
_entity.type
_entity.pdbx_description
1 polymer ?
#
loop_
_entity_poly.entity_id
_entity_poly.type
_entity_poly.pdbx_seq_one_letter_code
_entity_poly.pdbx_strand_id
1 'polypeptide(L)'
;MSEISATHLVPSRAIADRSARTRLAYLDGWRGLSIALVLIGHFFPIPGINLGVLGVEFFFVLSGRLMAEILFIERYPLKKFFKRRFSRIYPALLVFVVLAMIALSATFIAFKWKAAVTALTFTYNYAGILLNRAGALDHIWSLCIEEHAYIILAAISAIVASRSRVIPLLLVLAALAMANGALSYWFLHMDYETTYWRTDVHIASILLSAAICLLKADGKLPSLLTGPYVAVAAAAGAVFLFMDAVPTPIHYLVAVPLLAIAVNALDFSTRFLSGWLSSLPMTTLGLWSYSLYLWQQPFYKFVYEQGSNPWPMLVGVFACALCSYYLIERPAREWLNRNW
;
A
#
# COMPACT_ATOMS: atom_id res chain seq x y z
N MET A 1 -27.59 27.62 42.48
CA MET A 1 -26.18 27.78 42.90
C MET A 1 -25.74 26.40 43.34
N SER A 2 -24.83 25.66 42.70
CA SER A 2 -23.67 26.03 41.90
C SER A 2 -23.52 25.15 40.66
N GLU A 3 -22.96 25.75 39.62
CA GLU A 3 -22.66 25.21 38.30
C GLU A 3 -21.74 23.99 38.35
N ILE A 4 -22.14 22.89 37.71
CA ILE A 4 -21.22 21.86 37.25
C ILE A 4 -20.66 22.37 35.92
N SER A 5 -19.53 23.06 36.00
CA SER A 5 -18.82 23.59 34.84
C SER A 5 -18.32 22.43 33.96
N ALA A 6 -18.96 22.28 32.81
CA ALA A 6 -18.53 21.40 31.72
C ALA A 6 -17.29 21.99 31.04
N THR A 7 -16.11 21.84 31.66
CA THR A 7 -14.84 22.01 30.95
C THR A 7 -14.62 20.81 30.05
N HIS A 8 -14.99 20.95 28.78
CA HIS A 8 -14.46 20.13 27.70
C HIS A 8 -12.93 20.11 27.80
N LEU A 9 -12.38 18.95 28.17
CA LEU A 9 -10.94 18.69 28.24
C LEU A 9 -10.37 18.74 26.82
N VAL A 10 -10.03 19.94 26.34
CA VAL A 10 -9.15 20.11 25.19
C VAL A 10 -7.79 19.53 25.60
N PRO A 11 -7.31 18.46 24.94
CA PRO A 11 -6.02 17.86 25.30
C PRO A 11 -4.91 18.89 25.23
N SER A 12 -4.00 18.90 26.20
CA SER A 12 -2.85 19.80 26.15
C SER A 12 -2.04 19.55 24.86
N ARG A 13 -1.48 20.62 24.27
CA ARG A 13 -0.74 20.56 22.99
C ARG A 13 0.35 19.48 22.98
N ALA A 14 0.98 19.21 24.13
CA ALA A 14 1.98 18.16 24.30
C ALA A 14 1.40 16.74 24.21
N ILE A 15 0.19 16.51 24.72
CA ILE A 15 -0.52 15.22 24.61
C ILE A 15 -0.97 15.00 23.16
N ALA A 16 -1.46 16.04 22.49
CA ALA A 16 -1.84 15.98 21.08
C ALA A 16 -0.65 15.68 20.16
N ASP A 17 0.51 16.33 20.38
CA ASP A 17 1.74 16.07 19.63
C ASP A 17 2.29 14.66 19.87
N ARG A 18 2.26 14.19 21.13
CA ARG A 18 2.67 12.81 21.46
C ARG A 18 1.77 11.77 20.79
N SER A 19 0.45 11.96 20.82
CA SER A 19 -0.51 11.07 20.17
C SER A 19 -0.32 11.04 18.65
N ALA A 20 -0.10 12.21 18.03
CA ALA A 20 0.17 12.30 16.60
C ALA A 20 1.48 11.59 16.21
N ARG A 21 2.55 11.74 16.98
CA ARG A 21 3.83 11.05 16.75
C ARG A 21 3.71 9.54 16.89
N THR A 22 3.04 9.05 17.94
CA THR A 22 2.78 7.61 18.11
C THR A 22 1.96 7.07 16.94
N ARG A 23 0.96 7.83 16.47
CA ARG A 23 0.17 7.47 15.29
C ARG A 23 1.02 7.31 14.03
N LEU A 24 1.87 8.29 13.75
CA LEU A 24 2.77 8.20 12.62
C LEU A 24 3.70 6.98 12.75
N ALA A 25 4.22 6.70 13.95
CA ALA A 25 5.11 5.57 14.18
C ALA A 25 4.48 4.21 13.88
N TYR A 26 3.27 3.89 14.38
CA TYR A 26 2.68 2.58 14.08
C TYR A 26 2.20 2.44 12.62
N LEU A 27 1.86 3.55 11.95
CA LEU A 27 1.51 3.52 10.52
C LEU A 27 2.76 3.30 9.66
N ASP A 28 3.91 3.88 10.03
CA ASP A 28 5.20 3.53 9.43
C ASP A 28 5.57 2.07 9.75
N GLY A 29 5.30 1.61 10.97
CA GLY A 29 5.43 0.21 11.36
C GLY A 29 4.61 -0.73 10.48
N TRP A 30 3.38 -0.35 10.15
CA TRP A 30 2.54 -1.11 9.22
C TRP A 30 3.18 -1.20 7.83
N ARG A 31 3.77 -0.12 7.31
CA ARG A 31 4.57 -0.16 6.06
C ARG A 31 5.77 -1.11 6.19
N GLY A 32 6.42 -1.11 7.34
CA GLY A 32 7.53 -2.01 7.66
C GLY A 32 7.10 -3.48 7.62
N LEU A 33 5.95 -3.78 8.21
CA LEU A 33 5.33 -5.11 8.15
C LEU A 33 4.97 -5.48 6.69
N SER A 34 4.36 -4.56 5.93
CA SER A 34 4.03 -4.78 4.52
C SER A 34 5.25 -5.21 3.70
N ILE A 35 6.35 -4.46 3.77
CA ILE A 35 7.58 -4.81 3.03
C ILE A 35 8.23 -6.09 3.55
N ALA A 36 8.19 -6.34 4.86
CA ALA A 36 8.71 -7.58 5.43
C ALA A 36 7.95 -8.80 4.88
N LEU A 37 6.62 -8.73 4.79
CA LEU A 37 5.80 -9.79 4.18
C LEU A 37 6.16 -10.03 2.71
N VAL A 38 6.38 -8.96 1.93
CA VAL A 38 6.83 -9.07 0.53
C VAL A 38 8.18 -9.77 0.44
N LEU A 39 9.17 -9.35 1.24
CA LEU A 39 10.50 -9.94 1.23
C LEU A 39 10.48 -11.41 1.67
N ILE A 40 9.70 -11.75 2.71
CA ILE A 40 9.55 -13.14 3.13
C ILE A 40 8.88 -13.95 2.02
N GLY A 41 7.79 -13.46 1.42
CA GLY A 41 7.09 -14.16 0.34
C GLY A 41 7.95 -14.45 -0.89
N HIS A 42 8.94 -13.60 -1.18
CA HIS A 42 9.81 -13.77 -2.33
C HIS A 42 11.10 -14.56 -2.03
N PHE A 43 11.72 -14.35 -0.88
CA PHE A 43 13.03 -14.96 -0.57
C PHE A 43 12.93 -16.20 0.32
N PHE A 44 11.86 -16.32 1.11
CA PHE A 44 11.62 -17.42 2.04
C PHE A 44 10.13 -17.83 2.01
N PRO A 45 9.62 -18.29 0.85
CA PRO A 45 8.21 -18.58 0.69
C PRO A 45 7.75 -19.64 1.69
N ILE A 46 6.63 -19.38 2.36
CA ILE A 46 5.99 -20.34 3.26
C ILE A 46 4.95 -21.11 2.43
N PRO A 47 5.06 -22.45 2.32
CA PRO A 47 4.09 -23.23 1.54
C PRO A 47 2.66 -23.00 2.02
N GLY A 48 1.72 -22.80 1.09
CA GLY A 48 0.31 -22.66 1.39
C GLY A 48 -0.16 -21.23 1.67
N ILE A 49 0.70 -20.20 1.61
CA ILE A 49 0.30 -18.80 1.78
C ILE A 49 1.12 -17.85 0.91
N ASN A 50 0.45 -16.95 0.19
CA ASN A 50 1.09 -15.93 -0.63
C ASN A 50 1.36 -14.63 0.17
N LEU A 51 2.46 -14.61 0.92
CA LEU A 51 2.86 -13.44 1.72
C LEU A 51 3.24 -12.22 0.87
N GLY A 52 3.66 -12.43 -0.39
CA GLY A 52 3.97 -11.36 -1.33
C GLY A 52 2.75 -10.51 -1.65
N VAL A 53 1.67 -11.15 -2.11
CA VAL A 53 0.39 -10.48 -2.40
C VAL A 53 -0.22 -9.90 -1.12
N LEU A 54 -0.17 -10.63 -0.01
CA LEU A 54 -0.65 -10.13 1.28
C LEU A 54 0.06 -8.84 1.69
N GLY A 55 1.39 -8.77 1.56
CA GLY A 55 2.16 -7.56 1.88
C GLY A 55 1.76 -6.37 1.01
N VAL A 56 1.48 -6.58 -0.28
CA VAL A 56 0.97 -5.54 -1.18
C VAL A 56 -0.43 -5.05 -0.76
N GLU A 57 -1.30 -5.96 -0.33
CA GLU A 57 -2.63 -5.60 0.18
C GLU A 57 -2.57 -4.78 1.46
N PHE A 58 -1.62 -5.07 2.35
CA PHE A 58 -1.34 -4.23 3.51
C PHE A 58 -0.93 -2.81 3.08
N PHE A 59 -0.12 -2.65 2.02
CA PHE A 59 0.20 -1.33 1.47
C PHE A 59 -1.05 -0.63 0.95
N PHE A 60 -1.90 -1.31 0.16
CA PHE A 60 -3.09 -0.71 -0.43
C PHE A 60 -4.10 -0.23 0.62
N VAL A 61 -4.42 -1.04 1.62
CA VAL A 61 -5.35 -0.59 2.67
C VAL A 61 -4.76 0.57 3.47
N LEU A 62 -3.45 0.58 3.74
CA LEU A 62 -2.81 1.71 4.39
C LEU A 62 -2.88 2.97 3.50
N SER A 63 -2.62 2.85 2.21
CA SER A 63 -2.70 3.95 1.26
C SER A 63 -4.11 4.53 1.19
N GLY A 64 -5.16 3.70 1.19
CA GLY A 64 -6.55 4.15 1.27
C GLY A 64 -6.83 4.99 2.51
N ARG A 65 -6.40 4.51 3.68
CA ARG A 65 -6.53 5.23 4.95
C ARG A 65 -5.80 6.59 4.90
N LEU A 66 -4.53 6.61 4.49
CA LEU A 66 -3.73 7.84 4.43
C LEU A 66 -4.28 8.83 3.41
N MET A 67 -4.82 8.37 2.28
CA MET A 67 -5.45 9.24 1.28
C MET A 67 -6.76 9.84 1.78
N ALA A 68 -7.57 9.06 2.49
CA ALA A 68 -8.75 9.59 3.15
C ALA A 68 -8.39 10.72 4.14
N GLU A 69 -7.38 10.48 4.99
CA GLU A 69 -6.88 11.47 5.94
C GLU A 69 -6.42 12.75 5.23
N ILE A 70 -5.55 12.65 4.22
CA ILE A 70 -4.96 13.82 3.56
C ILE A 70 -5.97 14.58 2.68
N LEU A 71 -6.75 13.88 1.86
CA LEU A 71 -7.58 14.52 0.81
C LEU A 71 -8.95 14.97 1.32
N PHE A 72 -9.57 14.21 2.22
CA PHE A 72 -10.95 14.46 2.64
C PHE A 72 -11.06 14.93 4.09
N ILE A 73 -10.08 14.57 4.94
CA ILE A 73 -10.03 15.04 6.33
C ILE A 73 -9.30 16.37 6.45
N GLU A 74 -8.01 16.37 6.11
CA GLU A 74 -7.15 17.54 6.14
C GLU A 74 -7.43 18.50 4.98
N ARG A 75 -8.09 18.03 3.91
CA ARG A 75 -8.37 18.78 2.68
C ARG A 75 -7.12 19.45 2.12
N TYR A 76 -6.04 18.68 2.07
CA TYR A 76 -4.73 19.17 1.69
C TYR A 76 -4.73 19.66 0.22
N PRO A 77 -4.10 20.81 -0.11
CA PRO A 77 -4.15 21.37 -1.46
C PRO A 77 -3.60 20.41 -2.52
N LEU A 78 -4.38 20.10 -3.55
CA LEU A 78 -4.05 19.07 -4.56
C LEU A 78 -2.71 19.33 -5.26
N LYS A 79 -2.39 20.59 -5.59
CA LYS A 79 -1.10 20.95 -6.18
C LYS A 79 0.07 20.54 -5.27
N LYS A 80 -0.03 20.80 -3.96
CA LYS A 80 1.00 20.42 -2.98
C LYS A 80 1.03 18.91 -2.75
N PHE A 81 -0.13 18.26 -2.79
CA PHE A 81 -0.27 16.80 -2.69
C PHE A 81 0.50 16.09 -3.80
N PHE A 82 0.19 16.39 -5.07
CA PHE A 82 0.84 15.75 -6.22
C PHE A 82 2.34 16.03 -6.29
N LYS A 83 2.76 17.27 -5.96
CA LYS A 83 4.18 17.60 -5.86
C LYS A 83 4.91 16.73 -4.83
N ARG A 84 4.36 16.59 -3.62
CA ARG A 84 4.98 15.77 -2.56
C ARG A 84 5.04 14.30 -2.97
N ARG A 85 3.98 13.79 -3.61
CA ARG A 85 3.91 12.42 -4.13
C ARG A 85 4.94 12.17 -5.23
N PHE A 86 5.01 13.05 -6.23
CA PHE A 86 6.01 13.01 -7.27
C PHE A 86 7.43 13.02 -6.68
N SER A 87 7.72 13.92 -5.73
CA SER A 87 9.04 14.01 -5.10
C SER A 87 9.48 12.76 -4.34
N ARG A 88 8.51 11.95 -3.89
CA ARG A 88 8.76 10.71 -3.15
C ARG A 88 8.97 9.51 -4.06
N ILE A 89 8.24 9.45 -5.18
CA ILE A 89 8.12 8.24 -5.98
C ILE A 89 8.97 8.35 -7.25
N TYR A 90 8.74 9.38 -8.06
CA TYR A 90 9.24 9.42 -9.42
C TYR A 90 10.77 9.39 -9.57
N PRO A 91 11.57 10.14 -8.78
CA PRO A 91 13.02 10.14 -8.94
C PRO A 91 13.66 8.76 -8.72
N ALA A 92 13.27 8.05 -7.67
CA ALA A 92 13.82 6.72 -7.40
C ALA A 92 13.29 5.67 -8.37
N LEU A 93 12.02 5.75 -8.78
CA LEU A 93 11.47 4.90 -9.86
C LEU A 93 12.25 5.08 -11.16
N LEU A 94 12.53 6.31 -11.57
CA LEU A 94 13.25 6.61 -12.80
C LEU A 94 14.65 5.98 -12.79
N VAL A 95 15.41 6.19 -11.70
CA VAL A 95 16.74 5.61 -11.59
C VAL A 95 16.68 4.09 -11.52
N PHE A 96 15.73 3.53 -10.77
CA PHE A 96 15.52 2.08 -10.72
C PHE A 96 15.27 1.51 -12.11
N VAL A 97 14.32 2.07 -12.89
CA VAL A 97 13.99 1.58 -14.23
C VAL A 97 15.21 1.67 -15.15
N VAL A 98 15.93 2.80 -15.14
CA VAL A 98 17.15 2.96 -15.97
C VAL A 98 18.22 1.93 -15.59
N LEU A 99 18.52 1.79 -14.31
CA LEU A 99 19.55 0.85 -13.85
C LEU A 99 19.15 -0.61 -14.05
N ALA A 100 17.88 -0.96 -13.81
CA ALA A 100 17.36 -2.29 -14.08
C ALA A 100 17.46 -2.61 -15.57
N MET A 101 17.13 -1.65 -16.45
CA MET A 101 17.26 -1.83 -17.90
C MET A 101 18.72 -2.03 -18.33
N ILE A 102 19.67 -1.29 -17.76
CA ILE A 102 21.10 -1.45 -18.06
C ILE A 102 21.61 -2.78 -17.52
N ALA A 103 21.41 -3.06 -16.23
CA ALA A 103 21.95 -4.24 -15.56
C ALA A 103 21.40 -5.55 -16.13
N LEU A 104 20.14 -5.54 -16.58
CA LEU A 104 19.48 -6.73 -17.13
C LEU A 104 19.61 -6.86 -18.64
N SER A 105 20.11 -5.83 -19.34
CA SER A 105 20.31 -5.86 -20.81
C SER A 105 21.20 -7.01 -21.27
N ALA A 106 22.12 -7.47 -20.43
CA ALA A 106 23.03 -8.59 -20.70
C ALA A 106 22.58 -9.92 -20.07
N THR A 107 21.35 -9.99 -19.53
CA THR A 107 20.82 -11.17 -18.84
C THR A 107 19.70 -11.84 -19.63
N PHE A 108 19.30 -13.03 -19.18
CA PHE A 108 18.14 -13.76 -19.71
C PHE A 108 16.79 -13.14 -19.32
N ILE A 109 16.76 -12.18 -18.37
CA ILE A 109 15.53 -11.52 -17.94
C ILE A 109 15.10 -10.55 -19.05
N ALA A 110 13.95 -10.86 -19.66
CA ALA A 110 13.50 -10.27 -20.91
C ALA A 110 13.56 -8.73 -20.94
N PHE A 111 14.41 -8.22 -21.83
CA PHE A 111 14.53 -6.80 -22.17
C PHE A 111 13.32 -6.33 -22.99
N LYS A 112 12.50 -5.44 -22.42
CA LYS A 112 11.38 -4.81 -23.14
C LYS A 112 11.35 -3.31 -22.84
N TRP A 113 11.93 -2.50 -23.72
CA TRP A 113 11.85 -1.03 -23.61
C TRP A 113 10.40 -0.52 -23.44
N LYS A 114 9.42 -1.21 -24.03
CA LYS A 114 7.99 -0.93 -23.84
C LYS A 114 7.56 -1.05 -22.38
N ALA A 115 8.11 -2.00 -21.63
CA ALA A 115 7.84 -2.17 -20.20
C ALA A 115 8.45 -1.04 -19.36
N ALA A 116 9.63 -0.56 -19.71
CA ALA A 116 10.22 0.61 -19.06
C ALA A 116 9.37 1.86 -19.28
N VAL A 117 8.92 2.09 -20.52
CA VAL A 117 8.02 3.21 -20.83
C VAL A 117 6.72 3.10 -20.03
N THR A 118 6.06 1.93 -20.05
CA THR A 118 4.79 1.75 -19.35
C THR A 118 4.92 1.79 -17.83
N ALA A 119 6.07 1.39 -17.28
CA ALA A 119 6.41 1.58 -15.88
C ALA A 119 6.51 3.07 -15.52
N LEU A 120 7.24 3.86 -16.31
CA LEU A 120 7.44 5.29 -16.08
C LEU A 120 6.17 6.14 -16.32
N THR A 121 5.24 5.65 -17.13
CA THR A 121 3.92 6.28 -17.34
C THR A 121 2.82 5.71 -16.44
N PHE A 122 3.16 4.81 -15.50
CA PHE A 122 2.20 4.12 -14.62
C PHE A 122 1.09 3.35 -15.35
N THR A 123 1.35 2.84 -16.56
CA THR A 123 0.39 2.06 -17.36
C THR A 123 0.77 0.58 -17.46
N TYR A 124 1.84 0.16 -16.76
CA TYR A 124 2.36 -1.21 -16.81
C TYR A 124 1.32 -2.25 -16.42
N ASN A 125 0.42 -1.95 -15.48
CA ASN A 125 -0.55 -2.91 -14.99
C ASN A 125 -1.59 -3.35 -16.06
N TYR A 126 -1.81 -2.54 -17.10
CA TYR A 126 -2.61 -2.92 -18.27
C TYR A 126 -1.73 -3.36 -19.45
N ALA A 127 -0.63 -2.64 -19.69
CA ALA A 127 0.26 -2.94 -20.81
C ALA A 127 1.02 -4.26 -20.61
N GLY A 128 1.40 -4.60 -19.39
CA GLY A 128 2.10 -5.84 -19.04
C GLY A 128 1.26 -7.09 -19.30
N ILE A 129 -0.08 -6.98 -19.18
CA ILE A 129 -1.03 -8.02 -19.58
C ILE A 129 -0.95 -8.25 -21.10
N LEU A 130 -0.81 -7.18 -21.89
CA LEU A 130 -0.80 -7.24 -23.35
C LEU A 130 0.59 -7.54 -23.97
N LEU A 131 1.67 -7.17 -23.28
CA LEU A 131 3.04 -7.17 -23.84
C LEU A 131 3.82 -8.46 -23.54
N ASN A 132 3.21 -9.44 -22.87
CA ASN A 132 3.86 -10.54 -22.15
C ASN A 132 4.86 -10.00 -21.10
N ARG A 133 4.81 -10.52 -19.87
CA ARG A 133 5.53 -10.05 -18.66
C ARG A 133 6.96 -9.52 -18.90
N ALA A 134 7.34 -8.52 -18.10
CA ALA A 134 8.66 -7.89 -18.11
C ALA A 134 9.46 -8.21 -16.83
N GLY A 135 9.31 -9.44 -16.31
CA GLY A 135 10.17 -10.10 -15.34
C GLY A 135 10.54 -9.25 -14.12
N ALA A 136 11.65 -8.51 -14.23
CA ALA A 136 12.17 -7.64 -13.18
C ALA A 136 11.30 -6.41 -12.87
N LEU A 137 10.45 -5.98 -13.81
CA LEU A 137 9.53 -4.86 -13.63
C LEU A 137 8.12 -5.30 -13.24
N ASP A 138 7.87 -6.60 -13.08
CA ASP A 138 6.50 -7.13 -12.88
C ASP A 138 5.80 -6.46 -11.69
N HIS A 139 6.44 -6.36 -10.54
CA HIS A 139 5.90 -5.74 -9.32
C HIS A 139 5.39 -4.28 -9.49
N ILE A 140 5.79 -3.56 -10.54
CA ILE A 140 5.35 -2.18 -10.83
C ILE A 140 3.83 -2.11 -11.09
N TRP A 141 3.17 -3.24 -11.42
CA TRP A 141 1.71 -3.29 -11.57
C TRP A 141 0.99 -2.64 -10.36
N SER A 142 1.46 -2.93 -9.15
CA SER A 142 0.86 -2.43 -7.91
C SER A 142 1.05 -0.93 -7.72
N LEU A 143 2.22 -0.40 -8.10
CA LEU A 143 2.52 1.03 -8.03
C LEU A 143 1.64 1.82 -9.00
N CYS A 144 1.36 1.26 -10.18
CA CYS A 144 0.41 1.86 -11.13
C CYS A 144 -0.99 1.98 -10.52
N ILE A 145 -1.48 0.92 -9.88
CA ILE A 145 -2.80 0.92 -9.22
C ILE A 145 -2.84 1.98 -8.12
N GLU A 146 -1.78 2.08 -7.31
CA GLU A 146 -1.69 3.07 -6.26
C GLU A 146 -1.74 4.50 -6.81
N GLU A 147 -0.96 4.82 -7.86
CA GLU A 147 -1.00 6.14 -8.50
C GLU A 147 -2.35 6.44 -9.17
N HIS A 148 -2.96 5.47 -9.85
CA HIS A 148 -4.31 5.63 -10.40
C HIS A 148 -5.33 5.93 -9.28
N ALA A 149 -5.25 5.22 -8.16
CA ALA A 149 -6.13 5.44 -7.02
C ALA A 149 -5.93 6.83 -6.42
N TYR A 150 -4.70 7.33 -6.36
CA TYR A 150 -4.41 8.69 -5.90
C TYR A 150 -5.04 9.75 -6.79
N ILE A 151 -4.94 9.58 -8.11
CA ILE A 151 -5.58 10.49 -9.08
C ILE A 151 -7.10 10.45 -8.93
N ILE A 152 -7.69 9.25 -8.84
CA ILE A 152 -9.15 9.07 -8.69
C ILE A 152 -9.64 9.69 -7.38
N LEU A 153 -8.98 9.42 -6.24
CA LEU A 153 -9.37 9.98 -4.95
C LEU A 153 -9.20 11.50 -4.91
N ALA A 154 -8.14 12.04 -5.54
CA ALA A 154 -7.95 13.48 -5.67
C ALA A 154 -9.07 14.12 -6.51
N ALA A 155 -9.46 13.51 -7.63
CA ALA A 155 -10.58 13.97 -8.45
C ALA A 155 -11.91 13.92 -7.67
N ILE A 156 -12.20 12.83 -6.96
CA ILE A 156 -13.38 12.72 -6.10
C ILE A 156 -13.37 13.81 -5.03
N SER A 157 -12.22 14.09 -4.40
CA SER A 157 -12.10 15.15 -3.39
C SER A 157 -12.34 16.57 -3.94
N ALA A 158 -12.02 16.80 -5.22
CA ALA A 158 -12.26 18.08 -5.89
C ALA A 158 -13.73 18.27 -6.30
N ILE A 159 -14.38 17.19 -6.75
CA ILE A 159 -15.73 17.23 -7.33
C ILE A 159 -16.82 17.07 -6.26
N VAL A 160 -16.58 16.21 -5.26
CA VAL A 160 -17.58 15.85 -4.25
C VAL A 160 -17.24 16.51 -2.91
N ALA A 161 -17.94 17.63 -2.63
CA ALA A 161 -17.62 18.48 -1.48
C ALA A 161 -17.93 17.87 -0.10
N SER A 162 -18.90 16.96 -0.01
CA SER A 162 -19.38 16.40 1.26
C SER A 162 -18.95 14.95 1.47
N ARG A 163 -18.38 14.66 2.64
CA ARG A 163 -18.06 13.28 3.06
C ARG A 163 -19.27 12.36 3.08
N SER A 164 -20.46 12.89 3.38
CA SER A 164 -21.71 12.12 3.35
C SER A 164 -22.06 11.56 1.97
N ARG A 165 -21.54 12.16 0.90
CA ARG A 165 -21.68 11.66 -0.48
C ARG A 165 -20.46 10.88 -0.93
N VAL A 166 -19.26 11.24 -0.47
CA VAL A 166 -18.01 10.52 -0.77
C VAL A 166 -18.07 9.09 -0.24
N ILE A 167 -18.47 8.89 1.02
CA ILE A 167 -18.51 7.56 1.64
C ILE A 167 -19.33 6.55 0.81
N PRO A 168 -20.62 6.79 0.50
CA PRO A 168 -21.39 5.84 -0.30
C PRO A 168 -20.82 5.67 -1.71
N LEU A 169 -20.26 6.73 -2.32
CA LEU A 169 -19.59 6.61 -3.62
C LEU A 169 -18.40 5.66 -3.57
N LEU A 170 -17.51 5.82 -2.58
CA LEU A 170 -16.35 4.94 -2.40
C LEU A 170 -16.77 3.49 -2.15
N LEU A 171 -17.81 3.27 -1.34
CA LEU A 171 -18.35 1.93 -1.08
C LEU A 171 -18.94 1.28 -2.32
N VAL A 172 -19.71 2.05 -3.13
CA VAL A 172 -20.28 1.56 -4.39
C VAL A 172 -19.16 1.22 -5.39
N LEU A 173 -18.18 2.11 -5.55
CA LEU A 173 -17.04 1.86 -6.46
C LEU A 173 -16.20 0.66 -5.99
N ALA A 174 -15.97 0.50 -4.69
CA ALA A 174 -15.30 -0.67 -4.14
C ALA A 174 -16.09 -1.95 -4.43
N ALA A 175 -17.41 -1.95 -4.17
CA ALA A 175 -18.27 -3.10 -4.42
C ALA A 175 -18.30 -3.49 -5.91
N LEU A 176 -18.38 -2.51 -6.81
CA LEU A 176 -18.31 -2.73 -8.25
C LEU A 176 -16.96 -3.32 -8.68
N ALA A 177 -15.85 -2.82 -8.13
CA ALA A 177 -14.51 -3.33 -8.43
C ALA A 177 -14.33 -4.79 -7.93
N MET A 178 -14.81 -5.10 -6.72
CA MET A 178 -14.80 -6.46 -6.18
C MET A 178 -15.69 -7.41 -6.99
N ALA A 179 -16.89 -6.95 -7.39
CA ALA A 179 -17.78 -7.71 -8.25
C ALA A 179 -17.15 -7.97 -9.63
N ASN A 180 -16.50 -6.98 -10.22
CA ASN A 180 -15.77 -7.11 -11.48
C ASN A 180 -14.64 -8.17 -11.39
N GLY A 181 -13.89 -8.19 -10.29
CA GLY A 181 -12.88 -9.23 -10.02
C GLY A 181 -13.48 -10.63 -9.90
N ALA A 182 -14.55 -10.76 -9.10
CA ALA A 182 -15.25 -12.03 -8.92
C ALA A 182 -15.86 -12.55 -10.23
N LEU A 183 -16.47 -11.66 -11.03
CA LEU A 183 -17.05 -11.98 -12.33
C LEU A 183 -15.96 -12.41 -13.34
N SER A 184 -14.88 -11.63 -13.42
CA SER A 184 -13.75 -11.94 -14.31
C SER A 184 -13.12 -13.29 -13.99
N TYR A 185 -12.98 -13.63 -12.71
CA TYR A 185 -12.38 -14.89 -12.29
C TYR A 185 -13.34 -16.09 -12.45
N TRP A 186 -14.55 -16.03 -11.87
CA TRP A 186 -15.45 -17.18 -11.83
C TRP A 186 -16.17 -17.44 -13.15
N PHE A 187 -16.52 -16.38 -13.89
CA PHE A 187 -17.37 -16.52 -15.08
C PHE A 187 -16.59 -16.30 -16.38
N LEU A 188 -15.58 -15.43 -16.39
CA LEU A 188 -14.72 -15.24 -17.57
C LEU A 188 -13.47 -16.12 -17.54
N HIS A 189 -13.24 -16.86 -16.45
CA HIS A 189 -12.10 -17.76 -16.26
C HIS A 189 -10.74 -17.10 -16.53
N MET A 190 -10.65 -15.80 -16.25
CA MET A 190 -9.42 -15.04 -16.36
C MET A 190 -8.46 -15.45 -15.22
N ASP A 191 -7.16 -15.51 -15.52
CA ASP A 191 -6.14 -15.81 -14.52
C ASP A 191 -5.98 -14.67 -13.48
N TYR A 192 -5.11 -14.89 -12.48
CA TYR A 192 -4.88 -13.93 -11.42
C TYR A 192 -4.38 -12.59 -11.96
N GLU A 193 -3.38 -12.61 -12.84
CA GLU A 193 -2.71 -11.41 -13.33
C GLU A 193 -3.63 -10.59 -14.23
N THR A 194 -4.31 -11.23 -15.17
CA THR A 194 -5.27 -10.59 -16.09
C THR A 194 -6.49 -10.03 -15.34
N THR A 195 -6.87 -10.62 -14.21
CA THR A 195 -7.97 -10.14 -13.37
C THR A 195 -7.54 -9.05 -12.41
N TYR A 196 -6.54 -9.31 -11.58
CA TYR A 196 -6.26 -8.53 -10.38
C TYR A 196 -5.11 -7.53 -10.54
N TRP A 197 -4.35 -7.53 -11.63
CA TRP A 197 -3.44 -6.40 -11.91
C TRP A 197 -4.18 -5.19 -12.48
N ARG A 198 -5.46 -5.35 -12.81
CA ARG A 198 -6.31 -4.26 -13.29
C ARG A 198 -6.70 -3.32 -12.15
N THR A 199 -6.55 -2.02 -12.38
CA THR A 199 -6.95 -0.99 -11.41
C THR A 199 -8.44 -1.05 -11.13
N ASP A 200 -9.26 -1.26 -12.15
CA ASP A 200 -10.72 -1.38 -12.04
C ASP A 200 -11.22 -2.61 -11.26
N VAL A 201 -10.29 -3.44 -10.76
CA VAL A 201 -10.56 -4.54 -9.83
C VAL A 201 -9.90 -4.26 -8.47
N HIS A 202 -8.58 -4.08 -8.47
CA HIS A 202 -7.79 -4.05 -7.22
C HIS A 202 -7.92 -2.74 -6.43
N ILE A 203 -8.42 -1.66 -7.06
CA ILE A 203 -8.62 -0.37 -6.36
C ILE A 203 -9.56 -0.50 -5.16
N ALA A 204 -10.38 -1.55 -5.10
CA ALA A 204 -11.28 -1.86 -3.99
C ALA A 204 -10.62 -1.77 -2.61
N SER A 205 -9.40 -2.30 -2.45
CA SER A 205 -8.67 -2.27 -1.17
C SER A 205 -8.41 -0.85 -0.67
N ILE A 206 -8.06 0.05 -1.59
CA ILE A 206 -7.79 1.47 -1.31
C ILE A 206 -9.10 2.20 -1.03
N LEU A 207 -10.13 2.03 -1.87
CA LEU A 207 -11.42 2.72 -1.72
C LEU A 207 -12.15 2.31 -0.44
N LEU A 208 -12.15 1.02 -0.11
CA LEU A 208 -12.81 0.50 1.08
C LEU A 208 -12.14 1.01 2.36
N SER A 209 -10.80 0.97 2.42
CA SER A 209 -10.07 1.52 3.55
C SER A 209 -10.26 3.04 3.69
N ALA A 210 -10.31 3.76 2.58
CA ALA A 210 -10.64 5.19 2.58
C ALA A 210 -12.06 5.45 3.14
N ALA A 211 -13.06 4.67 2.71
CA ALA A 211 -14.43 4.80 3.19
C ALA A 211 -14.54 4.53 4.70
N ILE A 212 -13.89 3.48 5.21
CA ILE A 212 -13.85 3.17 6.65
C ILE A 212 -13.17 4.29 7.45
N CYS A 213 -12.08 4.85 6.93
CA CYS A 213 -11.41 6.00 7.55
C CYS A 213 -12.36 7.20 7.69
N LEU A 214 -13.14 7.51 6.64
CA LEU A 214 -14.11 8.61 6.67
C LEU A 214 -15.30 8.32 7.60
N LEU A 215 -15.81 7.08 7.62
CA LEU A 215 -16.85 6.67 8.57
C LEU A 215 -16.38 6.84 10.02
N LYS A 216 -15.13 6.49 10.31
CA LYS A 216 -14.50 6.71 11.62
C LYS A 216 -14.39 8.20 11.95
N ALA A 217 -13.92 9.01 11.00
CA ALA A 217 -13.78 10.45 11.19
C ALA A 217 -15.11 11.17 11.45
N ASP A 218 -16.20 10.67 10.85
CA ASP A 218 -17.56 11.19 11.05
C ASP A 218 -18.26 10.58 12.28
N GLY A 219 -17.57 9.76 13.08
CA GLY A 219 -18.15 9.11 14.28
C GLY A 219 -19.22 8.06 13.98
N LYS A 220 -19.28 7.57 12.73
CA LYS A 220 -20.29 6.61 12.24
C LYS A 220 -19.77 5.17 12.19
N LEU A 221 -18.55 4.93 12.65
CA LEU A 221 -18.00 3.58 12.71
C LEU A 221 -18.75 2.77 13.79
N PRO A 222 -19.27 1.58 13.48
CA PRO A 222 -19.95 0.73 14.48
C PRO A 222 -19.06 0.44 15.69
N SER A 223 -19.64 0.46 16.89
CA SER A 223 -18.90 0.22 18.15
C SER A 223 -18.17 -1.13 18.17
N LEU A 224 -18.72 -2.16 17.52
CA LEU A 224 -18.09 -3.47 17.35
C LEU A 224 -16.70 -3.39 16.70
N LEU A 225 -16.47 -2.40 15.83
CA LEU A 225 -15.20 -2.22 15.12
C LEU A 225 -14.18 -1.35 15.89
N THR A 226 -14.55 -0.86 17.07
CA THR A 226 -13.71 0.01 17.90
C THR A 226 -13.08 -0.72 19.10
N GLY A 227 -13.22 -2.05 19.17
CA GLY A 227 -12.63 -2.86 20.22
C GLY A 227 -11.10 -3.00 20.11
N PRO A 228 -10.37 -3.20 21.23
CA PRO A 228 -8.91 -3.20 21.25
C PRO A 228 -8.26 -4.39 20.53
N TYR A 229 -9.01 -5.46 20.31
CA TYR A 229 -8.56 -6.67 19.62
C TYR A 229 -9.02 -6.76 18.17
N VAL A 230 -9.88 -5.83 17.71
CA VAL A 230 -10.46 -5.87 16.35
C VAL A 230 -9.36 -5.83 15.29
N ALA A 231 -8.36 -4.96 15.48
CA ALA A 231 -7.26 -4.85 14.52
C ALA A 231 -6.51 -6.19 14.33
N VAL A 232 -6.19 -6.86 15.44
CA VAL A 232 -5.48 -8.16 15.41
C VAL A 232 -6.39 -9.26 14.86
N ALA A 233 -7.62 -9.34 15.33
CA ALA A 233 -8.57 -10.37 14.89
C ALA A 233 -8.87 -10.27 13.39
N ALA A 234 -9.06 -9.04 12.88
CA ALA A 234 -9.30 -8.81 11.46
C ALA A 234 -8.03 -9.11 10.63
N ALA A 235 -6.84 -8.70 11.08
CA ALA A 235 -5.60 -9.04 10.40
C ALA A 235 -5.35 -10.56 10.36
N ALA A 236 -5.55 -11.25 11.48
CA ALA A 236 -5.41 -12.71 11.55
C ALA A 236 -6.43 -13.42 10.64
N GLY A 237 -7.70 -13.00 10.68
CA GLY A 237 -8.74 -13.51 9.79
C GLY A 237 -8.40 -13.31 8.31
N ALA A 238 -7.86 -12.15 7.94
CA ALA A 238 -7.38 -11.92 6.59
C ALA A 238 -6.21 -12.86 6.23
N VAL A 239 -5.21 -13.00 7.10
CA VAL A 239 -4.06 -13.90 6.88
C VAL A 239 -4.52 -15.34 6.62
N PHE A 240 -5.47 -15.86 7.40
CA PHE A 240 -6.04 -17.19 7.19
C PHE A 240 -6.75 -17.31 5.84
N LEU A 241 -7.42 -16.25 5.40
CA LEU A 241 -8.08 -16.25 4.09
C LEU A 241 -7.09 -16.19 2.93
N PHE A 242 -5.86 -15.72 3.12
CA PHE A 242 -4.81 -15.70 2.09
C PHE A 242 -4.09 -17.05 1.90
N MET A 243 -4.58 -18.12 2.53
CA MET A 243 -4.08 -19.46 2.29
C MET A 243 -4.48 -19.97 0.89
N ASP A 244 -3.62 -20.75 0.25
CA ASP A 244 -3.80 -21.25 -1.12
C ASP A 244 -5.07 -22.12 -1.28
N ALA A 245 -5.55 -22.72 -0.19
CA ALA A 245 -6.79 -23.51 -0.18
C ALA A 245 -8.05 -22.64 -0.37
N VAL A 246 -7.96 -21.34 -0.13
CA VAL A 246 -9.07 -20.40 -0.28
C VAL A 246 -9.03 -19.83 -1.71
N PRO A 247 -10.14 -19.86 -2.46
CA PRO A 247 -10.20 -19.27 -3.79
C PRO A 247 -9.86 -17.78 -3.81
N THR A 248 -9.10 -17.35 -4.82
CA THR A 248 -8.65 -15.96 -4.96
C THR A 248 -9.78 -14.93 -4.83
N PRO A 249 -10.97 -15.09 -5.45
CA PRO A 249 -12.04 -14.11 -5.25
C PRO A 249 -12.48 -13.94 -3.80
N ILE A 250 -12.38 -14.98 -2.96
CA ILE A 250 -12.70 -14.88 -1.53
C ILE A 250 -11.65 -14.05 -0.78
N HIS A 251 -10.37 -14.12 -1.19
CA HIS A 251 -9.33 -13.22 -0.68
C HIS A 251 -9.75 -11.76 -0.86
N TYR A 252 -10.19 -11.41 -2.08
CA TYR A 252 -10.59 -10.05 -2.39
C TYR A 252 -11.96 -9.68 -1.81
N LEU A 253 -12.94 -10.59 -1.79
CA LEU A 253 -14.29 -10.32 -1.28
C LEU A 253 -14.36 -10.18 0.24
N VAL A 254 -13.48 -10.88 0.97
CA VAL A 254 -13.56 -10.98 2.44
C VAL A 254 -12.28 -10.53 3.13
N ALA A 255 -11.10 -10.99 2.69
CA ALA A 255 -9.85 -10.63 3.36
C ALA A 255 -9.51 -9.15 3.21
N VAL A 256 -9.75 -8.55 2.03
CA VAL A 256 -9.55 -7.11 1.81
C VAL A 256 -10.38 -6.23 2.76
N PRO A 257 -11.70 -6.44 2.94
CA PRO A 257 -12.47 -5.77 3.98
C PRO A 257 -11.88 -5.94 5.38
N LEU A 258 -11.42 -7.15 5.73
CA LEU A 258 -10.80 -7.39 7.03
C LEU A 258 -9.48 -6.62 7.20
N LEU A 259 -8.64 -6.54 6.17
CA LEU A 259 -7.42 -5.72 6.20
C LEU A 259 -7.72 -4.22 6.30
N ALA A 260 -8.73 -3.76 5.57
CA ALA A 260 -9.20 -2.37 5.64
C ALA A 260 -9.72 -2.02 7.04
N ILE A 261 -10.43 -2.93 7.69
CA ILE A 261 -10.81 -2.80 9.10
C ILE A 261 -9.57 -2.82 10.00
N ALA A 262 -8.65 -3.76 9.78
CA ALA A 262 -7.47 -3.95 10.62
C ALA A 262 -6.63 -2.67 10.72
N VAL A 263 -6.29 -2.07 9.58
CA VAL A 263 -5.49 -0.83 9.55
C VAL A 263 -6.23 0.36 10.15
N ASN A 264 -7.55 0.47 9.96
CA ASN A 264 -8.34 1.58 10.48
C ASN A 264 -8.63 1.46 11.99
N ALA A 265 -8.67 0.23 12.52
CA ALA A 265 -8.89 -0.08 13.92
C ALA A 265 -7.62 0.01 14.79
N LEU A 266 -6.43 0.22 14.20
CA LEU A 266 -5.18 0.39 14.94
C LEU A 266 -5.23 1.51 15.99
N ASP A 267 -6.04 2.54 15.75
CA ASP A 267 -6.18 3.69 16.65
C ASP A 267 -6.79 3.30 18.01
N PHE A 268 -7.52 2.19 18.04
CA PHE A 268 -8.16 1.64 19.24
C PHE A 268 -7.40 0.45 19.81
N SER A 269 -6.30 0.04 19.16
CA SER A 269 -5.59 -1.19 19.49
C SER A 269 -4.86 -1.14 20.84
N THR A 270 -4.48 -2.31 21.33
CA THR A 270 -3.69 -2.41 22.57
C THR A 270 -2.35 -1.68 22.46
N ARG A 271 -1.84 -1.23 23.61
CA ARG A 271 -0.48 -0.65 23.71
C ARG A 271 0.62 -1.61 23.26
N PHE A 272 0.38 -2.91 23.38
CA PHE A 272 1.31 -3.94 22.91
C PHE A 272 1.44 -3.92 21.39
N LEU A 273 0.33 -4.00 20.65
CA LEU A 273 0.37 -4.00 19.19
C LEU A 273 0.93 -2.69 18.64
N SER A 274 0.39 -1.56 19.12
CA SER A 274 0.87 -0.23 18.70
C SER A 274 2.34 -0.01 19.07
N GLY A 275 2.80 -0.52 20.22
CA GLY A 275 4.20 -0.49 20.64
C GLY A 275 5.11 -1.34 19.77
N TRP A 276 4.69 -2.55 19.39
CA TRP A 276 5.45 -3.41 18.48
C TRP A 276 5.57 -2.82 17.08
N LEU A 277 4.48 -2.28 16.51
CA LEU A 277 4.52 -1.56 15.23
C LEU A 277 5.36 -0.28 15.32
N SER A 278 5.33 0.41 16.46
CA SER A 278 6.15 1.61 16.69
C SER A 278 7.61 1.30 17.04
N SER A 279 8.02 0.03 17.03
CA SER A 279 9.40 -0.36 17.32
C SER A 279 10.36 0.21 16.26
N LEU A 280 11.61 0.45 16.66
CA LEU A 280 12.63 0.96 15.75
C LEU A 280 12.79 0.09 14.49
N PRO A 281 12.87 -1.26 14.58
CA PRO A 281 13.00 -2.08 13.38
C PRO A 281 11.83 -1.92 12.39
N MET A 282 10.59 -1.90 12.89
CA MET A 282 9.40 -1.80 12.04
C MET A 282 9.29 -0.42 11.38
N THR A 283 9.50 0.65 12.16
CA THR A 283 9.48 2.01 11.60
C THR A 283 10.62 2.25 10.63
N THR A 284 11.83 1.75 10.90
CA THR A 284 12.97 1.83 9.97
C THR A 284 12.71 1.07 8.67
N LEU A 285 12.17 -0.16 8.72
CA LEU A 285 11.73 -0.86 7.52
C LEU A 285 10.64 -0.08 6.77
N GLY A 286 9.72 0.55 7.50
CA GLY A 286 8.69 1.41 6.93
C GLY A 286 9.23 2.62 6.17
N LEU A 287 10.32 3.22 6.67
CA LEU A 287 11.01 4.33 6.02
C LEU A 287 11.70 3.89 4.72
N TRP A 288 12.32 2.71 4.71
CA TRP A 288 13.00 2.16 3.52
C TRP A 288 12.07 1.41 2.58
N SER A 289 10.79 1.27 2.94
CA SER A 289 9.84 0.34 2.32
C SER A 289 9.73 0.54 0.81
N TYR A 290 9.76 1.80 0.34
CA TYR A 290 9.62 2.12 -1.07
C TYR A 290 10.85 1.68 -1.88
N SER A 291 12.05 2.06 -1.42
CA SER A 291 13.29 1.64 -2.06
C SER A 291 13.47 0.11 -2.01
N LEU A 292 13.15 -0.54 -0.89
CA LEU A 292 13.16 -2.01 -0.78
C LEU A 292 12.16 -2.64 -1.77
N TYR A 293 10.98 -2.06 -1.92
CA TYR A 293 9.96 -2.57 -2.84
C TYR A 293 10.39 -2.51 -4.30
N LEU A 294 11.07 -1.45 -4.72
CA LEU A 294 11.61 -1.33 -6.08
C LEU A 294 12.70 -2.37 -6.33
N TRP A 295 13.68 -2.43 -5.43
CA TRP A 295 14.90 -3.21 -5.67
C TRP A 295 14.75 -4.70 -5.41
N GLN A 296 13.69 -5.17 -4.74
CA GLN A 296 13.56 -6.59 -4.43
C GLN A 296 13.34 -7.48 -5.68
N GLN A 297 12.58 -7.00 -6.68
CA GLN A 297 12.06 -7.86 -7.75
C GLN A 297 13.14 -8.46 -8.66
N PRO A 298 14.15 -7.70 -9.13
CA PRO A 298 15.21 -8.28 -9.94
C PRO A 298 15.95 -9.42 -9.22
N PHE A 299 16.23 -9.25 -7.94
CA PHE A 299 16.92 -10.25 -7.11
C PHE A 299 16.04 -11.46 -6.84
N TYR A 300 14.75 -11.25 -6.59
CA TYR A 300 13.78 -12.34 -6.49
C TYR A 300 13.76 -13.19 -7.77
N LYS A 301 13.84 -12.57 -8.96
CA LYS A 301 13.89 -13.31 -10.22
C LYS A 301 15.12 -14.20 -10.35
N PHE A 302 16.29 -13.80 -9.83
CA PHE A 302 17.45 -14.69 -9.75
C PHE A 302 17.23 -15.89 -8.81
N VAL A 303 16.53 -15.70 -7.70
CA VAL A 303 16.18 -16.81 -6.79
C VAL A 303 15.18 -17.74 -7.47
N TYR A 304 14.09 -17.20 -8.00
CA TYR A 304 12.98 -17.97 -8.55
C TYR A 304 13.30 -18.67 -9.88
N GLU A 305 13.98 -17.98 -10.82
CA GLU A 305 14.22 -18.51 -12.17
C GLU A 305 15.58 -19.22 -12.30
N GLN A 306 16.58 -18.86 -11.49
CA GLN A 306 17.93 -19.45 -11.56
C GLN A 306 18.29 -20.30 -10.34
N GLY A 307 17.42 -20.40 -9.33
CA GLY A 307 17.70 -21.15 -8.10
C GLY A 307 18.83 -20.53 -7.27
N SER A 308 19.07 -19.22 -7.41
CA SER A 308 20.11 -18.52 -6.65
C SER A 308 19.81 -18.56 -5.15
N ASN A 309 20.85 -18.61 -4.31
CA ASN A 309 20.67 -18.60 -2.85
C ASN A 309 19.98 -17.30 -2.40
N PRO A 310 18.88 -17.38 -1.61
CA PRO A 310 18.12 -16.20 -1.21
C PRO A 310 18.88 -15.24 -0.28
N TRP A 311 19.82 -15.73 0.54
CA TRP A 311 20.52 -14.88 1.52
C TRP A 311 21.42 -13.81 0.87
N PRO A 312 22.36 -14.15 -0.05
CA PRO A 312 23.13 -13.12 -0.75
C PRO A 312 22.25 -12.19 -1.58
N MET A 313 21.18 -12.71 -2.19
CA MET A 313 20.26 -11.89 -2.99
C MET A 313 19.54 -10.87 -2.12
N LEU A 314 19.06 -11.26 -0.93
CA LEU A 314 18.44 -10.35 0.03
C LEU A 314 19.43 -9.28 0.51
N VAL A 315 20.70 -9.64 0.79
CA VAL A 315 21.74 -8.66 1.11
C VAL A 315 21.93 -7.66 -0.05
N GLY A 316 21.91 -8.14 -1.29
CA GLY A 316 21.93 -7.30 -2.49
C GLY A 316 20.75 -6.34 -2.57
N VAL A 317 19.54 -6.81 -2.26
CA VAL A 317 18.33 -5.96 -2.18
C VAL A 317 18.53 -4.83 -1.18
N PHE A 318 18.97 -5.14 0.05
CA PHE A 318 19.20 -4.12 1.06
C PHE A 318 20.31 -3.15 0.65
N ALA A 319 21.41 -3.63 0.07
CA ALA A 319 22.49 -2.77 -0.40
C ALA A 319 22.00 -1.78 -1.47
N CYS A 320 21.33 -2.27 -2.52
CA CYS A 320 20.79 -1.42 -3.59
C CYS A 320 19.69 -0.48 -3.09
N ALA A 321 18.78 -0.97 -2.25
CA ALA A 321 17.69 -0.17 -1.69
C ALA A 321 18.20 0.95 -0.78
N LEU A 322 19.17 0.69 0.09
CA LEU A 322 19.74 1.71 0.98
C LEU A 322 20.54 2.74 0.19
N CYS A 323 21.35 2.32 -0.78
CA CYS A 323 22.02 3.23 -1.70
C CYS A 323 21.00 4.12 -2.43
N SER A 324 19.93 3.53 -2.96
CA SER A 324 18.87 4.27 -3.64
C SER A 324 18.15 5.24 -2.70
N TYR A 325 17.85 4.82 -1.47
CA TYR A 325 17.19 5.64 -0.47
C TYR A 325 18.02 6.87 -0.09
N TYR A 326 19.29 6.67 0.29
CA TYR A 326 20.13 7.74 0.81
C TYR A 326 20.72 8.64 -0.28
N LEU A 327 20.99 8.11 -1.47
CA LEU A 327 21.62 8.88 -2.56
C LEU A 327 20.60 9.51 -3.52
N ILE A 328 19.40 8.94 -3.65
CA ILE A 328 18.42 9.37 -4.66
C ILE A 328 17.11 9.79 -4.01
N GLU A 329 16.41 8.87 -3.34
CA GLU A 329 15.05 9.10 -2.84
C GLU A 329 15.02 10.29 -1.86
N ARG A 330 15.83 10.24 -0.80
CA ARG A 330 15.83 11.26 0.25
C ARG A 330 16.33 12.63 -0.25
N PRO A 331 17.48 12.74 -0.94
CA PRO A 331 17.95 14.03 -1.45
C PRO A 331 16.99 14.66 -2.46
N ALA A 332 16.47 13.88 -3.41
CA ALA A 332 15.52 14.38 -4.40
C ALA A 332 14.21 14.85 -3.73
N ARG A 333 13.70 14.08 -2.75
CA ARG A 333 12.53 14.44 -1.96
C ARG A 333 12.74 15.74 -1.20
N GLU A 334 13.87 15.89 -0.51
CA GLU A 334 14.17 17.10 0.26
C GLU A 334 14.32 18.33 -0.65
N TRP A 335 15.04 18.19 -1.78
CA TRP A 335 15.27 19.27 -2.72
C TRP A 335 13.97 19.71 -3.43
N LEU A 336 13.20 18.77 -3.98
CA LEU A 336 11.95 19.10 -4.69
C LEU A 336 10.92 19.72 -3.76
N ASN A 337 10.82 19.25 -2.51
CA ASN A 337 9.87 19.81 -1.57
C ASN A 337 10.22 21.24 -1.15
N ARG A 338 11.51 21.62 -1.15
CA ARG A 338 11.98 22.97 -0.86
C ARG A 338 11.90 23.93 -2.05
N ASN A 339 12.19 23.46 -3.26
CA ASN A 339 12.46 24.34 -4.42
C ASN A 339 11.36 24.40 -5.48
N TRP A 340 10.59 23.33 -5.67
CA TRP A 340 9.36 23.38 -6.45
C TRP A 340 8.20 23.85 -5.55
#